data_AF-A0A1V5NDM1-F1
#
_entry.id   AF-A0A1V5NDM1-F1
#
_cell.length_a   1.000
_cell.length_b   1.000
_cell.length_c   1.000
_cell.angle_alpha   90.00
_cell.angle_beta   90.00
_cell.angle_gamma   90.00
#
_symmetry.space_group_name_H-M   'P 1'
#
loop_
_entity.id
_entity.type
_entity.pdbx_description
1 polymer ?
#
loop_
_entity_poly.entity_id
_entity_poly.type
_entity_poly.pdbx_seq_one_letter_code
_entity_poly.pdbx_strand_id
1 'polypeptide(L)'
;MKNYLRYIFAAILFSSASLAQSLSPLKASGTSITDGKNPVILKGCNLGNWFIMETWMMHLYDEKIRDQYMFELTLENRFGPYEKNRLMDIFRANWITPRDFEIIKSFDMNCVRLPFYYQLLEDDSAPMRLKPDAFKWLDYAIDTAEKNGIYTILCLHGAAGAQSNMGHCGREDYNKFWSDPVYLKRTCWLWRQIAKKYKTRAAVAGFDLLNEPWGAPMQKQIQAYDAMYKAIRQVNSEQIIFIQGHESIKELGRPEDHNWQNIAYSLHRYPGIFDGGPPTRENQARFLKTYLPEINNEAKDLNVPFLMGEFNVLYTSAGGAEMMRRHFDHYEKYNWPATMWAYKIMTIPDEQRRGFWEMVTNKHRLPEIDLRTASLAEIENYLKSFACEYTIYEDLKNYLTQKQALAPLADPPPPPKPITKAPFNDRLTNWTASEISTAIPGGQKVYSDSRIDLYACGADIYLSNDQFRFIWQKLSGDCEISATLDELTFTHMFAKAGIMIRADLADDSVFSLFAVRPAGELEFICRHNKGEKVKTDGHLGHDFPDINLRLVRKGNTIESFHSKDQEPWQKFMTADLPKLPNDIYVGIFCLSHDNSQLAKSSFKNINILTTHSQLSEP
;
A
#
# COMPACT_ATOMS: atom_id res chain seq x y z
N MET A 1 -4.70 -7.52 70.87
CA MET A 1 -4.30 -6.31 70.11
C MET A 1 -2.78 -6.26 70.14
N LYS A 2 -2.08 -6.90 69.19
CA LYS A 2 -1.69 -6.43 67.85
C LYS A 2 -0.54 -5.41 67.85
N ASN A 3 0.53 -5.81 67.14
CA ASN A 3 1.51 -5.01 66.39
C ASN A 3 2.86 -4.74 67.07
N TYR A 4 4.03 -4.91 66.45
CA TYR A 4 4.50 -5.65 65.26
C TYR A 4 6.05 -5.58 65.36
N LEU A 5 6.74 -6.71 65.39
CA LEU A 5 8.19 -6.78 65.24
C LEU A 5 8.49 -6.84 63.73
N ARG A 6 9.18 -5.84 63.16
CA ARG A 6 9.60 -5.84 61.75
C ARG A 6 11.06 -6.28 61.64
N TYR A 7 11.25 -7.47 61.06
CA TYR A 7 12.52 -7.95 60.54
C TYR A 7 12.87 -7.19 59.26
N ILE A 8 14.10 -6.66 59.18
CA ILE A 8 14.66 -6.12 57.95
C ILE A 8 15.37 -7.28 57.24
N PHE A 9 14.76 -7.81 56.18
CA PHE A 9 15.45 -8.63 55.19
C PHE A 9 15.99 -7.70 54.11
N ALA A 10 17.31 -7.60 54.01
CA ALA A 10 17.96 -6.99 52.86
C ALA A 10 17.89 -7.96 51.68
N ALA A 11 16.99 -7.69 50.74
CA ALA A 11 16.95 -8.37 49.46
C ALA A 11 18.07 -7.81 48.58
N ILE A 12 19.14 -8.59 48.38
CA ILE A 12 20.12 -8.34 47.34
C ILE A 12 19.46 -8.69 46.01
N LEU A 13 18.95 -7.67 45.31
CA LEU A 13 18.52 -7.77 43.92
C LEU A 13 19.77 -7.96 43.05
N PHE A 14 20.08 -9.20 42.70
CA PHE A 14 20.93 -9.47 41.54
C PHE A 14 20.13 -9.08 40.30
N SER A 15 20.38 -7.89 39.74
CA SER A 15 20.01 -7.60 38.37
C SER A 15 20.88 -8.49 37.46
N SER A 16 20.35 -9.62 37.00
CA SER A 16 20.91 -10.28 35.83
C SER A 16 20.63 -9.38 34.63
N ALA A 17 21.52 -8.43 34.38
CA ALA A 17 21.66 -7.87 33.04
C ALA A 17 21.95 -9.07 32.14
N SER A 18 20.96 -9.53 31.38
CA SER A 18 21.23 -10.50 30.32
C SER A 18 22.23 -9.82 29.39
N LEU A 19 23.44 -10.38 29.30
CA LEU A 19 24.33 -10.05 28.21
C LEU A 19 23.51 -10.28 26.94
N ALA A 20 23.19 -9.20 26.22
CA ALA A 20 22.51 -9.29 24.94
C ALA A 20 23.34 -10.25 24.09
N GLN A 21 22.78 -11.42 23.78
CA GLN A 21 23.48 -12.42 23.01
C GLN A 21 23.79 -11.83 21.64
N SER A 22 25.09 -11.74 21.31
CA SER A 22 25.53 -11.21 20.03
C SER A 22 24.88 -12.00 18.90
N LEU A 23 24.28 -11.30 17.93
CA LEU A 23 23.67 -11.92 16.76
C LEU A 23 24.73 -12.68 15.94
N SER A 24 24.35 -13.85 15.44
CA SER A 24 25.23 -14.70 14.62
C SER A 24 25.21 -14.24 13.16
N PRO A 25 26.33 -14.32 12.42
CA PRO A 25 26.32 -14.10 10.98
C PRO A 25 25.38 -15.07 10.27
N LEU A 26 24.65 -14.59 9.27
CA LEU A 26 23.70 -15.39 8.51
C LEU A 26 24.21 -15.75 7.11
N LYS A 27 23.88 -16.94 6.64
CA LYS A 27 24.22 -17.46 5.30
C LYS A 27 23.04 -18.14 4.64
N ALA A 28 22.94 -18.03 3.32
CA ALA A 28 22.06 -18.87 2.52
C ALA A 28 22.64 -20.29 2.41
N SER A 29 21.80 -21.30 2.63
CA SER A 29 22.14 -22.72 2.47
C SER A 29 20.91 -23.51 2.02
N GLY A 30 20.98 -24.08 0.81
CA GLY A 30 19.81 -24.69 0.16
C GLY A 30 18.66 -23.70 0.07
N THR A 31 17.50 -24.08 0.60
CA THR A 31 16.30 -23.21 0.66
C THR A 31 16.13 -22.44 1.97
N SER A 32 17.16 -22.38 2.82
CA SER A 32 17.08 -21.78 4.16
C SER A 32 18.17 -20.73 4.41
N ILE A 33 17.90 -19.82 5.34
CA ILE A 33 18.92 -18.96 5.96
C ILE A 33 19.37 -19.63 7.25
N THR A 34 20.68 -19.68 7.51
CA THR A 34 21.25 -20.34 8.70
C THR A 34 22.26 -19.45 9.41
N ASP A 35 22.50 -19.73 10.69
CA ASP A 35 23.61 -19.16 11.48
C ASP A 35 24.93 -19.94 11.31
N GLY A 36 25.01 -20.78 10.26
CA GLY A 36 26.09 -21.74 10.04
C GLY A 36 25.88 -23.11 10.71
N LYS A 37 24.89 -23.25 11.60
CA LYS A 37 24.54 -24.53 12.25
C LYS A 37 23.07 -24.89 12.11
N ASN A 38 22.18 -23.93 12.38
CA ASN A 38 20.74 -24.12 12.43
C ASN A 38 20.03 -23.15 11.46
N PRO A 39 18.88 -23.53 10.90
CA PRO A 39 17.99 -22.58 10.24
C PRO A 39 17.60 -21.44 11.19
N VAL A 40 17.58 -20.21 10.66
CA VAL A 40 17.15 -19.01 11.35
C VAL A 40 15.94 -18.43 10.63
N ILE A 41 14.81 -18.37 11.33
CA ILE A 41 13.58 -17.78 10.83
C ILE A 41 13.59 -16.29 11.16
N LEU A 42 13.60 -15.44 10.13
CA LEU A 42 13.51 -13.99 10.29
C LEU A 42 12.06 -13.56 10.18
N LYS A 43 11.42 -13.31 11.32
CA LYS A 43 10.05 -12.78 11.42
C LYS A 43 10.15 -11.30 11.72
N GLY A 44 9.61 -10.45 10.85
CA GLY A 44 9.84 -9.02 10.96
C GLY A 44 8.77 -8.11 10.36
N CYS A 45 9.12 -6.83 10.34
CA CYS A 45 8.35 -5.76 9.73
C CYS A 45 9.28 -4.79 8.97
N ASN A 46 8.69 -3.97 8.10
CA ASN A 46 9.39 -2.90 7.39
C ASN A 46 9.33 -1.59 8.19
N LEU A 47 10.48 -0.93 8.35
CA LEU A 47 10.56 0.45 8.87
C LEU A 47 10.28 1.46 7.75
N GLY A 48 9.08 1.35 7.17
CA GLY A 48 8.59 2.21 6.10
C GLY A 48 8.50 3.68 6.50
N ASN A 49 8.54 4.55 5.49
CA ASN A 49 8.51 6.00 5.64
C ASN A 49 9.67 6.62 6.46
N TRP A 50 10.74 5.88 6.80
CA TRP A 50 11.83 6.41 7.63
C TRP A 50 12.99 7.00 6.82
N PHE A 51 13.68 6.16 6.05
CA PHE A 51 14.81 6.58 5.20
C PHE A 51 14.45 6.70 3.73
N ILE A 52 13.20 6.43 3.39
CA ILE A 52 12.53 6.81 2.16
C ILE A 52 11.10 7.19 2.51
N MET A 53 10.56 8.26 1.92
CA MET A 53 9.26 8.81 2.30
C MET A 53 8.15 8.39 1.33
N GLU A 54 7.03 7.96 1.91
CA GLU A 54 5.75 7.74 1.26
C GLU A 54 4.70 8.59 1.99
N THR A 55 4.30 9.69 1.38
CA THR A 55 3.53 10.77 2.04
C THR A 55 2.14 10.33 2.52
N TRP A 56 1.56 9.30 1.89
CA TRP A 56 0.32 8.69 2.36
C TRP A 56 0.43 8.11 3.77
N MET A 57 1.62 7.61 4.18
CA MET A 57 1.84 7.03 5.51
C MET A 57 1.86 8.07 6.65
N MET A 58 1.84 9.37 6.31
CA MET A 58 1.76 10.48 7.26
C MET A 58 0.48 11.30 7.09
N HIS A 59 -0.52 10.76 6.38
CA HIS A 59 -1.77 11.44 6.05
C HIS A 59 -1.55 12.76 5.29
N LEU A 60 -0.51 12.82 4.45
CA LEU A 60 -0.21 13.97 3.61
C LEU A 60 -0.61 13.66 2.16
N TYR A 61 -1.87 13.95 1.82
CA TYR A 61 -2.41 13.77 0.47
C TYR A 61 -2.37 15.08 -0.30
N ASP A 62 -1.28 15.32 -1.03
CA ASP A 62 -1.10 16.51 -1.85
C ASP A 62 -0.45 16.16 -3.18
N GLU A 63 -1.16 16.36 -4.30
CA GLU A 63 -0.65 16.04 -5.63
C GLU A 63 0.66 16.77 -5.99
N LYS A 64 0.93 17.92 -5.35
CA LYS A 64 2.17 18.68 -5.55
C LYS A 64 3.29 18.20 -4.65
N ILE A 65 3.00 17.40 -3.61
CA ILE A 65 3.94 16.80 -2.65
C ILE A 65 3.67 15.30 -2.58
N ARG A 66 3.72 14.66 -3.74
CA ARG A 66 3.33 13.25 -3.92
C ARG A 66 4.43 12.23 -3.61
N ASP A 67 5.69 12.68 -3.50
CA ASP A 67 6.85 11.83 -3.23
C ASP A 67 7.91 12.60 -2.42
N GLN A 68 8.97 11.89 -2.01
CA GLN A 68 10.07 12.48 -1.24
C GLN A 68 10.78 13.60 -2.01
N TYR A 69 10.98 13.45 -3.32
CA TYR A 69 11.64 14.46 -4.15
C TYR A 69 10.89 15.79 -4.09
N MET A 70 9.57 15.78 -4.28
CA MET A 70 8.75 16.98 -4.21
C MET A 70 8.66 17.55 -2.78
N PHE A 71 8.66 16.69 -1.77
CA PHE A 71 8.73 17.11 -0.37
C PHE A 71 10.01 17.89 -0.07
N GLU A 72 11.17 17.31 -0.38
CA GLU A 72 12.46 17.96 -0.17
C GLU A 72 12.64 19.21 -1.05
N LEU A 73 12.20 19.17 -2.31
CA LEU A 73 12.24 20.32 -3.22
C LEU A 73 11.40 21.48 -2.69
N THR A 74 10.24 21.20 -2.10
CA THR A 74 9.39 22.23 -1.49
C THR A 74 10.11 22.91 -0.32
N LEU A 75 10.73 22.12 0.58
CA LEU A 75 11.50 22.68 1.70
C LEU A 75 12.73 23.46 1.23
N GLU A 76 13.46 22.93 0.25
CA GLU A 76 14.66 23.57 -0.29
C GLU A 76 14.34 24.89 -1.00
N ASN A 77 13.28 24.95 -1.81
CA ASN A 77 12.87 26.19 -2.47
C ASN A 77 12.45 27.29 -1.47
N ARG A 78 11.91 26.90 -0.31
CA ARG A 78 11.43 27.84 0.71
C ARG A 78 12.51 28.30 1.67
N PHE A 79 13.41 27.39 2.07
CA PHE A 79 14.33 27.62 3.19
C PHE A 79 15.81 27.35 2.85
N GLY A 80 16.10 26.88 1.64
CA GLY A 80 17.44 26.52 1.19
C GLY A 80 17.88 25.11 1.63
N PRO A 81 18.99 24.61 1.06
CA PRO A 81 19.41 23.22 1.22
C PRO A 81 19.86 22.87 2.65
N TYR A 82 20.47 23.82 3.36
CA TYR A 82 20.88 23.62 4.75
C TYR A 82 19.66 23.32 5.64
N GLU A 83 18.63 24.15 5.54
CA GLU A 83 17.45 24.05 6.39
C GLU A 83 16.60 22.84 6.01
N LYS A 84 16.47 22.55 4.72
CA LYS A 84 15.90 21.28 4.25
C LYS A 84 16.57 20.07 4.91
N ASN A 85 17.91 20.01 4.89
CA ASN A 85 18.64 18.88 5.47
C ASN A 85 18.45 18.79 6.99
N ARG A 86 18.40 19.94 7.69
CA ARG A 86 18.10 20.00 9.13
C ARG A 86 16.69 19.47 9.44
N LEU A 87 15.68 19.88 8.67
CA LEU A 87 14.30 19.40 8.82
C LEU A 87 14.20 17.89 8.54
N MET A 88 14.87 17.38 7.52
CA MET A 88 14.90 15.93 7.24
C MET A 88 15.58 15.14 8.38
N ASP A 89 16.56 15.73 9.06
CA ASP A 89 17.16 15.13 10.27
C ASP A 89 16.19 15.14 11.46
N ILE A 90 15.39 16.20 11.63
CA ILE A 90 14.32 16.24 12.63
C ILE A 90 13.27 15.16 12.35
N PHE A 91 12.87 15.01 11.08
CA PHE A 91 11.95 13.94 10.68
C PHE A 91 12.49 12.57 11.08
N ARG A 92 13.73 12.22 10.67
CA ARG A 92 14.34 10.92 10.97
C ARG A 92 14.50 10.68 12.48
N ALA A 93 14.79 11.73 13.26
CA ALA A 93 14.94 11.64 14.71
C ALA A 93 13.62 11.35 15.44
N ASN A 94 12.48 11.69 14.83
CA ASN A 94 11.16 11.59 15.47
C ASN A 94 10.25 10.52 14.80
N TRP A 95 10.59 10.04 13.61
CA TRP A 95 9.83 8.98 12.96
C TRP A 95 10.05 7.62 13.65
N ILE A 96 11.30 7.22 13.89
CA ILE A 96 11.66 6.00 14.64
C ILE A 96 12.66 6.35 15.74
N THR A 97 12.37 5.89 16.95
CA THR A 97 13.14 6.09 18.18
C THR A 97 13.48 4.73 18.81
N PRO A 98 14.29 4.66 19.89
CA PRO A 98 14.64 3.38 20.50
C PRO A 98 13.43 2.57 21.01
N ARG A 99 12.35 3.25 21.44
CA ARG A 99 11.11 2.60 21.91
C ARG A 99 10.48 1.73 20.83
N ASP A 100 10.67 2.08 19.56
CA ASP A 100 10.02 1.42 18.44
C ASP A 100 10.56 -0.02 18.28
N PHE A 101 11.86 -0.24 18.54
CA PHE A 101 12.47 -1.57 18.53
C PHE A 101 12.02 -2.45 19.70
N GLU A 102 11.76 -1.86 20.87
CA GLU A 102 11.17 -2.56 22.02
C GLU A 102 9.74 -3.03 21.70
N ILE A 103 8.95 -2.18 21.04
CA ILE A 103 7.60 -2.53 20.58
C ILE A 103 7.67 -3.66 19.55
N ILE A 104 8.54 -3.56 18.54
CA ILE A 104 8.72 -4.61 17.52
C ILE A 104 9.02 -5.96 18.17
N LYS A 105 9.94 -5.98 19.14
CA LYS A 105 10.26 -7.19 19.91
C LYS A 105 9.06 -7.74 20.67
N SER A 106 8.18 -6.87 21.16
CA SER A 106 6.96 -7.29 21.86
C SER A 106 5.94 -8.02 20.99
N PHE A 107 6.09 -7.98 19.66
CA PHE A 107 5.32 -8.78 18.69
C PHE A 107 6.00 -10.12 18.32
N ASP A 108 7.05 -10.50 19.06
CA ASP A 108 7.85 -11.70 18.79
C ASP A 108 8.52 -11.64 17.40
N MET A 109 9.03 -10.45 17.05
CA MET A 109 9.81 -10.22 15.83
C MET A 109 11.30 -10.08 16.15
N ASN A 110 12.14 -10.60 15.26
CA ASN A 110 13.61 -10.62 15.38
C ASN A 110 14.33 -10.01 14.17
N CYS A 111 13.59 -9.40 13.25
CA CYS A 111 14.12 -8.80 12.04
C CYS A 111 13.38 -7.50 11.70
N VAL A 112 14.11 -6.53 11.15
CA VAL A 112 13.54 -5.38 10.46
C VAL A 112 14.13 -5.27 9.05
N ARG A 113 13.28 -5.04 8.06
CA ARG A 113 13.71 -4.56 6.74
C ARG A 113 13.73 -3.05 6.76
N LEU A 114 14.82 -2.46 6.26
CA LEU A 114 15.14 -1.04 6.35
C LEU A 114 15.21 -0.44 4.94
N PRO A 115 14.05 -0.05 4.36
CA PRO A 115 13.99 0.75 3.15
C PRO A 115 14.77 2.04 3.27
N PHE A 116 15.68 2.33 2.34
CA PHE A 116 16.40 3.60 2.30
C PHE A 116 16.51 4.17 0.88
N TYR A 117 16.52 5.50 0.82
CA TYR A 117 16.77 6.26 -0.40
C TYR A 117 18.27 6.52 -0.59
N TYR A 118 18.78 6.43 -1.82
CA TYR A 118 20.22 6.62 -2.09
C TYR A 118 20.74 7.99 -1.60
N GLN A 119 19.91 9.03 -1.60
CA GLN A 119 20.27 10.38 -1.13
C GLN A 119 20.53 10.48 0.39
N LEU A 120 20.24 9.41 1.14
CA LEU A 120 20.69 9.28 2.52
C LEU A 120 22.22 9.28 2.58
N LEU A 121 22.89 8.64 1.62
CA LEU A 121 24.34 8.40 1.63
C LEU A 121 25.11 9.20 0.58
N GLU A 122 24.51 9.44 -0.58
CA GLU A 122 25.11 10.12 -1.75
C GLU A 122 24.35 11.42 -2.05
N ASP A 123 24.97 12.39 -2.73
CA ASP A 123 24.30 13.60 -3.20
C ASP A 123 24.43 13.72 -4.74
N ASP A 124 23.40 14.22 -5.42
CA ASP A 124 23.44 14.41 -6.88
C ASP A 124 24.42 15.51 -7.32
N SER A 125 24.75 16.46 -6.45
CA SER A 125 25.78 17.48 -6.69
C SER A 125 27.20 16.90 -6.66
N ALA A 126 27.39 15.72 -6.07
CA ALA A 126 28.66 15.02 -6.01
C ALA A 126 28.47 13.50 -6.21
N PRO A 127 28.13 13.04 -7.44
CA PRO A 127 27.90 11.63 -7.71
C PRO A 127 29.11 10.75 -7.36
N MET A 128 28.85 9.56 -6.84
CA MET A 128 29.85 8.61 -6.36
C MET A 128 30.77 9.17 -5.26
N ARG A 129 30.22 10.06 -4.42
CA ARG A 129 30.86 10.55 -3.19
C ARG A 129 29.89 10.43 -2.03
N LEU A 130 30.38 9.90 -0.91
CA LEU A 130 29.60 9.83 0.32
C LEU A 130 29.45 11.23 0.91
N LYS A 131 28.25 11.53 1.41
CA LYS A 131 28.00 12.68 2.28
C LYS A 131 28.86 12.58 3.55
N PRO A 132 29.23 13.70 4.18
CA PRO A 132 30.01 13.68 5.44
C PRO A 132 29.38 12.83 6.55
N ASP A 133 28.05 12.75 6.56
CA ASP A 133 27.23 12.04 7.54
C ASP A 133 26.53 10.78 6.97
N ALA A 134 26.99 10.26 5.83
CA ALA A 134 26.30 9.23 5.04
C ALA A 134 25.81 8.00 5.82
N PHE A 135 26.53 7.59 6.87
CA PHE A 135 26.19 6.41 7.67
C PHE A 135 25.53 6.72 9.01
N LYS A 136 25.36 8.00 9.39
CA LYS A 136 24.81 8.41 10.70
C LYS A 136 23.52 7.67 11.05
N TRP A 137 22.57 7.67 10.11
CA TRP A 137 21.23 7.12 10.33
C TRP A 137 21.17 5.59 10.18
N LEU A 138 21.93 5.01 9.23
CA LEU A 138 22.02 3.55 9.12
C LEU A 138 22.73 2.93 10.34
N ASP A 139 23.84 3.52 10.80
CA ASP A 139 24.54 3.06 12.00
C ASP A 139 23.62 3.17 13.24
N TYR A 140 22.90 4.28 13.39
CA TYR A 140 21.91 4.44 14.47
C TYR A 140 20.83 3.34 14.45
N ALA A 141 20.26 3.04 13.29
CA ALA A 141 19.24 2.02 13.13
C ALA A 141 19.79 0.61 13.45
N ILE A 142 20.94 0.25 12.88
CA ILE A 142 21.58 -1.06 13.07
C ILE A 142 22.01 -1.25 14.52
N ASP A 143 22.59 -0.23 15.16
CA ASP A 143 23.03 -0.31 16.55
C ASP A 143 21.84 -0.48 17.50
N THR A 144 20.73 0.20 17.22
CA THR A 144 19.52 0.11 18.04
C THR A 144 18.81 -1.25 17.85
N ALA A 145 18.77 -1.76 16.61
CA ALA A 145 18.28 -3.09 16.31
C ALA A 145 19.12 -4.18 17.02
N GLU A 146 20.44 -4.11 16.89
CA GLU A 146 21.37 -5.08 17.48
C GLU A 146 21.26 -5.13 19.01
N LYS A 147 21.17 -3.97 19.68
CA LYS A 147 20.94 -3.88 21.13
C LYS A 147 19.67 -4.60 21.58
N ASN A 148 18.68 -4.70 20.68
CA ASN A 148 17.43 -5.40 20.93
C ASN A 148 17.44 -6.86 20.46
N GLY A 149 18.53 -7.34 19.87
CA GLY A 149 18.63 -8.68 19.29
C GLY A 149 17.84 -8.83 17.98
N ILE A 150 17.75 -7.76 17.20
CA ILE A 150 17.00 -7.69 15.95
C ILE A 150 17.99 -7.59 14.77
N TYR A 151 17.84 -8.46 13.77
CA TYR A 151 18.58 -8.37 12.51
C TYR A 151 18.05 -7.26 11.61
N THR A 152 18.90 -6.74 10.73
CA THR A 152 18.56 -5.72 9.74
C THR A 152 18.78 -6.24 8.32
N ILE A 153 17.80 -6.05 7.44
CA ILE A 153 17.93 -6.22 5.98
C ILE A 153 17.95 -4.82 5.37
N LEU A 154 19.06 -4.42 4.77
CA LEU A 154 19.18 -3.10 4.14
C LEU A 154 18.56 -3.16 2.74
N CYS A 155 17.52 -2.39 2.49
CA CYS A 155 16.82 -2.37 1.20
C CYS A 155 17.04 -1.04 0.49
N LEU A 156 17.71 -1.07 -0.66
CA LEU A 156 17.80 0.12 -1.52
C LEU A 156 16.45 0.31 -2.20
N HIS A 157 15.62 1.14 -1.57
CA HIS A 157 14.22 1.28 -1.91
C HIS A 157 13.99 2.36 -2.97
N GLY A 158 14.92 3.32 -3.07
CA GLY A 158 15.00 4.25 -4.19
C GLY A 158 16.45 4.43 -4.63
N ALA A 159 16.77 3.95 -5.82
CA ALA A 159 18.09 4.10 -6.43
C ALA A 159 18.26 5.46 -7.09
N ALA A 160 19.52 5.87 -7.31
CA ALA A 160 19.81 7.03 -8.15
C ALA A 160 19.15 6.82 -9.53
N GLY A 161 18.42 7.82 -10.02
CA GLY A 161 17.70 7.69 -11.29
C GLY A 161 16.29 7.08 -11.18
N ALA A 162 15.86 6.58 -10.01
CA ALA A 162 14.57 5.88 -9.82
C ALA A 162 14.42 4.61 -10.68
N GLN A 163 14.16 3.46 -10.04
CA GLN A 163 14.06 2.17 -10.71
C GLN A 163 12.63 1.77 -11.14
N SER A 164 11.63 2.59 -10.81
CA SER A 164 10.24 2.47 -11.25
C SER A 164 9.66 3.85 -11.54
N ASN A 165 8.41 3.91 -12.01
CA ASN A 165 7.67 5.18 -12.17
C ASN A 165 6.92 5.60 -10.90
N MET A 166 6.95 4.79 -9.84
CA MET A 166 6.08 4.97 -8.68
C MET A 166 6.76 5.85 -7.62
N GLY A 167 5.97 6.60 -6.85
CA GLY A 167 6.48 7.51 -5.81
C GLY A 167 7.32 6.83 -4.72
N HIS A 168 7.08 5.54 -4.43
CA HIS A 168 7.82 4.81 -3.39
C HIS A 168 9.33 4.72 -3.67
N CYS A 169 9.80 4.84 -4.92
CA CYS A 169 11.23 4.90 -5.23
C CYS A 169 11.86 6.31 -5.04
N GLY A 170 11.11 7.25 -4.46
CA GLY A 170 11.53 8.58 -4.07
C GLY A 170 11.22 9.68 -5.09
N ARG A 171 10.98 9.32 -6.36
CA ARG A 171 10.59 10.26 -7.41
C ARG A 171 9.73 9.60 -8.48
N GLU A 172 8.44 9.95 -8.49
CA GLU A 172 7.46 9.48 -9.47
C GLU A 172 7.80 9.98 -10.88
N ASP A 173 7.44 9.20 -11.90
CA ASP A 173 7.61 9.51 -13.33
C ASP A 173 9.03 9.86 -13.81
N TYR A 174 10.07 9.45 -13.07
CA TYR A 174 11.46 9.74 -13.44
C TYR A 174 12.13 8.56 -14.18
N ASN A 175 12.14 7.38 -13.56
CA ASN A 175 12.56 6.08 -14.12
C ASN A 175 13.78 6.10 -15.08
N LYS A 176 14.81 6.87 -14.74
CA LYS A 176 16.05 7.01 -15.52
C LYS A 176 17.08 5.93 -15.22
N PHE A 177 16.95 5.18 -14.12
CA PHE A 177 17.89 4.13 -13.72
C PHE A 177 18.22 3.16 -14.86
N TRP A 178 17.22 2.81 -15.67
CA TRP A 178 17.40 1.86 -16.76
C TRP A 178 17.93 2.49 -18.04
N SER A 179 17.65 3.77 -18.30
CA SER A 179 17.97 4.39 -19.60
C SER A 179 19.36 5.01 -19.63
N ASP A 180 19.87 5.47 -18.50
CA ASP A 180 21.20 6.06 -18.39
C ASP A 180 22.14 5.16 -17.57
N PRO A 181 23.23 4.63 -18.18
CA PRO A 181 24.16 3.71 -17.51
C PRO A 181 24.89 4.34 -16.32
N VAL A 182 24.90 5.69 -16.19
CA VAL A 182 25.50 6.36 -15.02
C VAL A 182 24.82 5.92 -13.72
N TYR A 183 23.51 5.67 -13.74
CA TYR A 183 22.76 5.35 -12.54
C TYR A 183 23.07 3.95 -12.01
N LEU A 184 23.17 2.95 -12.89
CA LEU A 184 23.65 1.62 -12.50
C LEU A 184 25.07 1.70 -11.92
N LYS A 185 25.95 2.51 -12.54
CA LYS A 185 27.32 2.71 -12.03
C LYS A 185 27.32 3.34 -10.63
N ARG A 186 26.48 4.35 -10.38
CA ARG A 186 26.32 4.98 -9.06
C ARG A 186 25.81 3.97 -8.03
N THR A 187 24.79 3.20 -8.37
CA THR A 187 24.23 2.17 -7.48
C THR A 187 25.26 1.08 -7.14
N CYS A 188 26.00 0.56 -8.12
CA CYS A 188 27.10 -0.39 -7.89
C CYS A 188 28.21 0.21 -7.01
N TRP A 189 28.54 1.50 -7.19
CA TRP A 189 29.49 2.18 -6.32
C TRP A 189 28.97 2.30 -4.89
N LEU A 190 27.71 2.69 -4.71
CA LEU A 190 27.08 2.88 -3.39
C LEU A 190 27.01 1.56 -2.63
N TRP A 191 26.54 0.49 -3.28
CA TRP A 191 26.50 -0.84 -2.69
C TRP A 191 27.88 -1.32 -2.23
N ARG A 192 28.95 -0.99 -2.98
CA ARG A 192 30.33 -1.30 -2.55
C ARG A 192 30.73 -0.55 -1.28
N GLN A 193 30.30 0.70 -1.11
CA GLN A 193 30.58 1.46 0.12
C GLN A 193 29.86 0.86 1.33
N ILE A 194 28.56 0.56 1.16
CA ILE A 194 27.71 -0.06 2.20
C ILE A 194 28.27 -1.44 2.58
N ALA A 195 28.55 -2.28 1.59
CA ALA A 195 29.07 -3.62 1.80
C ALA A 195 30.45 -3.62 2.48
N LYS A 196 31.32 -2.66 2.15
CA LYS A 196 32.62 -2.50 2.82
C LYS A 196 32.45 -2.09 4.29
N LYS A 197 31.54 -1.15 4.58
CA LYS A 197 31.28 -0.64 5.93
C LYS A 197 30.71 -1.71 6.87
N TYR A 198 29.80 -2.55 6.38
CA TYR A 198 29.08 -3.52 7.23
C TYR A 198 29.59 -4.97 7.16
N LYS A 199 30.70 -5.24 6.47
CA LYS A 199 31.25 -6.60 6.27
C LYS A 199 31.33 -7.45 7.54
N THR A 200 31.70 -6.84 8.67
CA THR A 200 31.88 -7.55 9.95
C THR A 200 30.69 -7.42 10.90
N ARG A 201 29.58 -6.82 10.46
CA ARG A 201 28.42 -6.53 11.31
C ARG A 201 27.38 -7.64 11.16
N ALA A 202 27.41 -8.63 12.06
CA ALA A 202 26.50 -9.78 12.03
C ALA A 202 25.01 -9.39 12.13
N ALA A 203 24.70 -8.27 12.79
CA ALA A 203 23.35 -7.71 12.85
C ALA A 203 22.79 -7.31 11.47
N VAL A 204 23.63 -7.15 10.45
CA VAL A 204 23.18 -6.96 9.07
C VAL A 204 23.02 -8.33 8.42
N ALA A 205 21.78 -8.78 8.27
CA ALA A 205 21.44 -10.07 7.67
C ALA A 205 21.76 -10.10 6.17
N GLY A 206 21.51 -8.99 5.47
CA GLY A 206 21.80 -8.90 4.05
C GLY A 206 21.43 -7.59 3.38
N PHE A 207 21.65 -7.57 2.07
CA PHE A 207 21.46 -6.44 1.17
C PHE A 207 20.38 -6.77 0.13
N ASP A 208 19.23 -6.10 0.22
CA ASP A 208 18.15 -6.19 -0.75
C ASP A 208 18.34 -5.13 -1.84
N LEU A 209 18.73 -5.59 -3.03
CA LEU A 209 19.47 -4.79 -4.01
C LEU A 209 18.67 -3.62 -4.59
N LEU A 210 17.41 -3.86 -4.92
CA LEU A 210 16.46 -2.90 -5.48
C LEU A 210 15.06 -3.32 -5.08
N ASN A 211 14.29 -2.38 -4.54
CA ASN A 211 12.86 -2.55 -4.32
C ASN A 211 12.08 -2.37 -5.62
N GLU A 212 11.22 -3.33 -5.95
CA GLU A 212 10.20 -3.26 -7.01
C GLU A 212 10.73 -2.61 -8.32
N PRO A 213 11.74 -3.20 -8.97
CA PRO A 213 12.40 -2.65 -10.16
C PRO A 213 11.55 -2.75 -11.44
N TRP A 214 10.27 -2.39 -11.38
CA TRP A 214 9.27 -2.54 -12.44
C TRP A 214 9.49 -1.67 -13.69
N GLY A 215 10.54 -0.84 -13.71
CA GLY A 215 10.82 0.07 -14.82
C GLY A 215 11.50 -0.53 -16.05
N ALA A 216 11.83 -1.83 -16.06
CA ALA A 216 12.50 -2.50 -17.18
C ALA A 216 12.12 -3.98 -17.34
N PRO A 217 12.32 -4.59 -18.53
CA PRO A 217 12.18 -6.02 -18.72
C PRO A 217 13.14 -6.83 -17.85
N MET A 218 12.71 -8.02 -17.40
CA MET A 218 13.45 -8.89 -16.47
C MET A 218 14.91 -9.14 -16.87
N GLN A 219 15.20 -9.38 -18.15
CA GLN A 219 16.57 -9.60 -18.62
C GLN A 219 17.52 -8.43 -18.28
N LYS A 220 17.02 -7.19 -18.37
CA LYS A 220 17.80 -5.99 -18.02
C LYS A 220 17.95 -5.83 -16.51
N GLN A 221 16.94 -6.25 -15.74
CA GLN A 221 17.03 -6.30 -14.28
C GLN A 221 18.11 -7.31 -13.83
N ILE A 222 18.15 -8.51 -14.42
CA ILE A 222 19.19 -9.54 -14.14
C ILE A 222 20.59 -8.99 -14.42
N GLN A 223 20.80 -8.27 -15.53
CA GLN A 223 22.09 -7.62 -15.82
C GLN A 223 22.49 -6.59 -14.76
N ALA A 224 21.53 -5.80 -14.28
CA ALA A 224 21.77 -4.85 -13.20
C ALA A 224 22.08 -5.57 -11.87
N TYR A 225 21.34 -6.63 -11.54
CA TYR A 225 21.58 -7.47 -10.37
C TYR A 225 22.97 -8.10 -10.39
N ASP A 226 23.40 -8.65 -11.52
CA ASP A 226 24.74 -9.21 -11.68
C ASP A 226 25.84 -8.16 -11.46
N ALA A 227 25.67 -6.94 -12.00
CA ALA A 227 26.61 -5.85 -11.80
C ALA A 227 26.72 -5.43 -10.33
N MET A 228 25.58 -5.32 -9.63
CA MET A 228 25.53 -4.98 -8.20
C MET A 228 26.11 -6.11 -7.34
N TYR A 229 25.75 -7.37 -7.62
CA TYR A 229 26.29 -8.56 -6.97
C TYR A 229 27.81 -8.58 -7.05
N LYS A 230 28.38 -8.42 -8.25
CA LYS A 230 29.84 -8.36 -8.46
C LYS A 230 30.47 -7.22 -7.68
N ALA A 231 29.86 -6.04 -7.67
CA ALA A 231 30.37 -4.89 -6.93
C ALA A 231 30.39 -5.11 -5.41
N ILE A 232 29.39 -5.79 -4.85
CA ILE A 232 29.34 -6.16 -3.43
C ILE A 232 30.39 -7.24 -3.13
N ARG A 233 30.44 -8.32 -3.92
CA ARG A 233 31.34 -9.45 -3.70
C ARG A 233 32.83 -9.10 -3.83
N GLN A 234 33.18 -8.01 -4.51
CA GLN A 234 34.55 -7.46 -4.51
C GLN A 234 35.05 -7.10 -3.11
N VAL A 235 34.16 -6.72 -2.19
CA VAL A 235 34.55 -6.24 -0.84
C VAL A 235 33.95 -7.09 0.27
N ASN A 236 32.86 -7.81 0.01
CA ASN A 236 32.04 -8.48 1.01
C ASN A 236 31.53 -9.85 0.53
N SER A 237 32.10 -10.91 1.08
CA SER A 237 31.66 -12.30 0.96
C SER A 237 30.66 -12.73 2.03
N GLU A 238 30.37 -11.85 3.00
CA GLU A 238 29.73 -12.23 4.25
C GLU A 238 28.22 -12.20 4.20
N GLN A 239 27.64 -11.04 3.90
CA GLN A 239 26.21 -10.83 3.94
C GLN A 239 25.46 -11.51 2.78
N ILE A 240 24.22 -11.91 3.05
CA ILE A 240 23.29 -12.42 2.03
C ILE A 240 22.92 -11.27 1.08
N ILE A 241 22.76 -11.56 -0.20
CA ILE A 241 22.20 -10.61 -1.17
C ILE A 241 20.80 -11.07 -1.55
N PHE A 242 19.79 -10.23 -1.32
CA PHE A 242 18.41 -10.47 -1.73
C PHE A 242 18.18 -9.85 -3.11
N ILE A 243 17.56 -10.63 -4.00
CA ILE A 243 17.29 -10.26 -5.40
C ILE A 243 15.80 -10.44 -5.66
N GLN A 244 15.13 -9.34 -6.01
CA GLN A 244 13.68 -9.31 -6.15
C GLN A 244 13.23 -9.74 -7.56
N GLY A 245 12.27 -10.66 -7.59
CA GLY A 245 11.46 -10.94 -8.78
C GLY A 245 10.20 -10.08 -8.81
N HIS A 246 9.32 -10.34 -9.76
CA HIS A 246 8.07 -9.64 -9.98
C HIS A 246 6.89 -10.58 -9.77
N GLU A 247 6.62 -11.46 -10.73
CA GLU A 247 5.48 -12.37 -10.67
C GLU A 247 5.87 -13.72 -10.08
N SER A 248 7.09 -14.19 -10.38
CA SER A 248 7.63 -15.49 -9.97
C SER A 248 9.13 -15.36 -9.75
N ILE A 249 9.72 -16.22 -8.92
CA ILE A 249 11.17 -16.24 -8.74
C ILE A 249 11.90 -17.05 -9.82
N LYS A 250 11.19 -17.85 -10.63
CA LYS A 250 11.79 -18.60 -11.75
C LYS A 250 12.33 -17.72 -12.85
N GLU A 251 11.76 -16.52 -13.02
CA GLU A 251 12.21 -15.57 -14.04
C GLU A 251 13.65 -15.08 -13.81
N LEU A 252 14.15 -15.18 -12.58
CA LEU A 252 15.53 -14.87 -12.21
C LEU A 252 16.51 -15.98 -12.61
N GLY A 253 16.05 -17.19 -12.93
CA GLY A 253 16.88 -18.35 -13.24
C GLY A 253 17.58 -18.95 -12.02
N ARG A 254 18.36 -20.02 -12.24
CA ARG A 254 19.08 -20.67 -11.15
C ARG A 254 20.28 -19.80 -10.73
N PRO A 255 20.59 -19.68 -9.42
CA PRO A 255 21.76 -18.91 -8.98
C PRO A 255 23.07 -19.37 -9.62
N GLU A 256 23.20 -20.67 -9.89
CA GLU A 256 24.37 -21.28 -10.52
C GLU A 256 24.61 -20.80 -11.96
N ASP A 257 23.55 -20.51 -12.72
CA ASP A 257 23.64 -20.00 -14.09
C ASP A 257 24.30 -18.61 -14.14
N HIS A 258 24.21 -17.86 -13.04
CA HIS A 258 24.79 -16.52 -12.89
C HIS A 258 26.09 -16.52 -12.08
N ASN A 259 26.53 -17.66 -11.55
CA ASN A 259 27.59 -17.77 -10.53
C ASN A 259 27.30 -16.95 -9.25
N TRP A 260 26.03 -16.83 -8.88
CA TRP A 260 25.62 -16.17 -7.65
C TRP A 260 25.72 -17.12 -6.46
N GLN A 261 26.31 -16.62 -5.38
CA GLN A 261 26.53 -17.34 -4.12
C GLN A 261 26.06 -16.51 -2.94
N ASN A 262 25.59 -17.21 -1.91
CA ASN A 262 25.09 -16.62 -0.68
C ASN A 262 24.00 -15.56 -0.97
N ILE A 263 23.00 -15.94 -1.76
CA ILE A 263 21.88 -15.09 -2.15
C ILE A 263 20.55 -15.68 -1.68
N ALA A 264 19.52 -14.85 -1.69
CA ALA A 264 18.12 -15.25 -1.57
C ALA A 264 17.28 -14.49 -2.59
N TYR A 265 16.18 -15.09 -3.07
CA TYR A 265 15.22 -14.37 -3.91
C TYR A 265 14.12 -13.76 -3.07
N SER A 266 13.49 -12.69 -3.55
CA SER A 266 12.39 -12.03 -2.84
C SER A 266 11.22 -11.71 -3.75
N LEU A 267 10.02 -11.66 -3.14
CA LEU A 267 8.79 -11.13 -3.76
C LEU A 267 8.01 -10.33 -2.72
N HIS A 268 7.14 -9.46 -3.21
CA HIS A 268 6.13 -8.76 -2.43
C HIS A 268 4.76 -9.29 -2.85
N ARG A 269 3.85 -9.50 -1.88
CA ARG A 269 2.49 -10.00 -2.15
C ARG A 269 1.47 -9.45 -1.15
N TYR A 270 0.42 -8.86 -1.68
CA TYR A 270 -0.74 -8.30 -0.99
C TYR A 270 -2.04 -8.92 -1.51
N PRO A 271 -2.31 -10.19 -1.18
CA PRO A 271 -3.52 -10.88 -1.60
C PRO A 271 -4.78 -10.11 -1.23
N GLY A 272 -5.64 -9.85 -2.21
CA GLY A 272 -6.88 -9.09 -1.99
C GLY A 272 -6.75 -7.57 -2.06
N ILE A 273 -5.55 -7.03 -2.32
CA ILE A 273 -5.32 -5.60 -2.58
C ILE A 273 -4.74 -5.46 -3.98
N PHE A 274 -3.45 -5.77 -4.13
CA PHE A 274 -2.72 -5.72 -5.40
C PHE A 274 -2.69 -7.10 -6.08
N ASP A 275 -2.76 -8.18 -5.31
CA ASP A 275 -2.59 -9.54 -5.81
C ASP A 275 -3.89 -10.34 -5.75
N GLY A 276 -4.70 -10.26 -6.80
CA GLY A 276 -5.80 -11.19 -7.07
C GLY A 276 -6.97 -11.17 -6.08
N GLY A 277 -8.18 -11.15 -6.62
CA GLY A 277 -9.43 -11.36 -5.87
C GLY A 277 -9.74 -10.30 -4.78
N PRO A 278 -10.86 -10.45 -4.08
CA PRO A 278 -11.25 -9.54 -2.99
C PRO A 278 -10.46 -9.77 -1.69
N PRO A 279 -10.41 -8.78 -0.78
CA PRO A 279 -9.83 -8.93 0.56
C PRO A 279 -10.76 -9.71 1.49
N THR A 280 -10.92 -11.01 1.22
CA THR A 280 -11.75 -11.93 2.02
C THR A 280 -10.94 -13.08 2.60
N ARG A 281 -11.47 -13.69 3.66
CA ARG A 281 -10.90 -14.90 4.27
C ARG A 281 -10.69 -16.01 3.24
N GLU A 282 -11.61 -16.19 2.28
CA GLU A 282 -11.50 -17.21 1.24
C GLU A 282 -10.33 -16.92 0.29
N ASN A 283 -10.14 -15.66 -0.09
CA ASN A 283 -9.05 -15.29 -0.97
C ASN A 283 -7.69 -15.47 -0.29
N GLN A 284 -7.59 -15.05 0.97
CA GLN A 284 -6.40 -15.30 1.80
C GLN A 284 -6.16 -16.81 1.97
N ALA A 285 -7.20 -17.58 2.28
CA ALA A 285 -7.11 -19.04 2.39
C ALA A 285 -6.60 -19.68 1.09
N ARG A 286 -7.05 -19.19 -0.07
CA ARG A 286 -6.59 -19.66 -1.37
C ARG A 286 -5.11 -19.33 -1.58
N PHE A 287 -4.71 -18.09 -1.32
CA PHE A 287 -3.31 -17.67 -1.39
C PHE A 287 -2.39 -18.57 -0.55
N LEU A 288 -2.77 -18.85 0.71
CA LEU A 288 -2.02 -19.73 1.59
C LEU A 288 -1.94 -21.19 1.08
N LYS A 289 -3.01 -21.69 0.47
CA LYS A 289 -3.16 -23.11 0.08
C LYS A 289 -2.69 -23.43 -1.34
N THR A 290 -2.63 -22.45 -2.24
CA THR A 290 -2.23 -22.66 -3.64
C THR A 290 -0.95 -21.93 -3.96
N TYR A 291 -0.95 -20.60 -3.80
CA TYR A 291 0.16 -19.76 -4.24
C TYR A 291 1.43 -19.98 -3.42
N LEU A 292 1.36 -20.04 -2.09
CA LEU A 292 2.57 -20.26 -1.27
C LEU A 292 3.25 -21.62 -1.53
N PRO A 293 2.52 -22.76 -1.64
CA PRO A 293 3.12 -24.02 -2.07
C PRO A 293 3.82 -23.96 -3.43
N GLU A 294 3.24 -23.23 -4.40
CA GLU A 294 3.86 -23.05 -5.73
C GLU A 294 5.21 -22.36 -5.61
N ILE A 295 5.28 -21.21 -4.93
CA ILE A 295 6.54 -20.49 -4.69
C ILE A 295 7.55 -21.33 -3.91
N ASN A 296 7.09 -22.15 -2.95
CA ASN A 296 7.97 -23.08 -2.24
C ASN A 296 8.54 -24.17 -3.13
N ASN A 297 7.78 -24.64 -4.12
CA ASN A 297 8.33 -25.54 -5.13
C ASN A 297 9.34 -24.81 -6.02
N GLU A 298 9.08 -23.56 -6.41
CA GLU A 298 10.06 -22.77 -7.17
C GLU A 298 11.37 -22.59 -6.41
N ALA A 299 11.30 -22.24 -5.12
CA ALA A 299 12.48 -22.04 -4.28
C ALA A 299 13.31 -23.33 -4.15
N LYS A 300 12.64 -24.48 -4.04
CA LYS A 300 13.30 -25.80 -4.04
C LYS A 300 13.92 -26.13 -5.39
N ASP A 301 13.19 -25.91 -6.48
CA ASP A 301 13.67 -26.18 -7.83
C ASP A 301 14.92 -25.35 -8.17
N LEU A 302 14.92 -24.09 -7.74
CA LEU A 302 16.03 -23.14 -7.90
C LEU A 302 17.13 -23.29 -6.84
N ASN A 303 16.90 -24.11 -5.81
CA ASN A 303 17.79 -24.34 -4.66
C ASN A 303 18.27 -23.03 -4.01
N VAL A 304 17.32 -22.16 -3.65
CA VAL A 304 17.58 -20.81 -3.15
C VAL A 304 16.63 -20.47 -1.99
N PRO A 305 17.07 -19.76 -0.93
CA PRO A 305 16.16 -19.26 0.08
C PRO A 305 15.26 -18.16 -0.50
N PHE A 306 14.10 -17.97 0.11
CA PHE A 306 13.09 -17.02 -0.37
C PHE A 306 12.63 -16.07 0.75
N LEU A 307 12.58 -14.77 0.45
CA LEU A 307 12.10 -13.70 1.31
C LEU A 307 10.75 -13.18 0.82
N MET A 308 9.73 -13.25 1.69
CA MET A 308 8.52 -12.43 1.52
C MET A 308 8.82 -11.02 2.05
N GLY A 309 9.32 -10.14 1.18
CA GLY A 309 9.89 -8.85 1.55
C GLY A 309 8.84 -7.85 2.03
N GLU A 310 7.65 -7.92 1.45
CA GLU A 310 6.51 -7.11 1.84
C GLU A 310 5.22 -7.92 1.66
N PHE A 311 4.35 -7.87 2.66
CA PHE A 311 3.00 -8.43 2.60
C PHE A 311 2.11 -7.79 3.68
N ASN A 312 0.80 -7.86 3.49
CA ASN A 312 -0.18 -7.58 4.53
C ASN A 312 -1.55 -8.20 4.19
N VAL A 313 -2.38 -8.43 5.20
CA VAL A 313 -3.79 -8.84 5.09
C VAL A 313 -4.72 -7.62 5.08
N LEU A 314 -4.34 -6.55 5.79
CA LEU A 314 -5.04 -5.27 6.01
C LEU A 314 -6.42 -5.37 6.65
N TYR A 315 -7.35 -6.10 6.05
CA TYR A 315 -8.78 -6.01 6.35
C TYR A 315 -9.23 -7.07 7.36
N THR A 316 -10.11 -6.68 8.29
CA THR A 316 -10.79 -7.63 9.18
C THR A 316 -11.62 -8.65 8.40
N SER A 317 -12.23 -8.23 7.27
CA SER A 317 -12.94 -9.11 6.33
C SER A 317 -12.04 -10.18 5.70
N ALA A 318 -10.75 -9.90 5.59
CA ALA A 318 -9.73 -10.84 5.13
C ALA A 318 -9.23 -11.78 6.25
N GLY A 319 -9.75 -11.62 7.48
CA GLY A 319 -9.36 -12.38 8.67
C GLY A 319 -8.40 -11.65 9.60
N GLY A 320 -7.99 -10.42 9.27
CA GLY A 320 -7.22 -9.52 10.14
C GLY A 320 -5.99 -10.17 10.79
N ALA A 321 -5.79 -9.91 12.08
CA ALA A 321 -4.68 -10.41 12.89
C ALA A 321 -4.54 -11.95 12.90
N GLU A 322 -5.65 -12.68 12.95
CA GLU A 322 -5.65 -14.16 12.89
C GLU A 322 -5.03 -14.64 11.56
N MET A 323 -5.42 -14.02 10.44
CA MET A 323 -4.90 -14.37 9.13
C MET A 323 -3.43 -13.93 8.97
N MET A 324 -3.04 -12.76 9.49
CA MET A 324 -1.62 -12.36 9.53
C MET A 324 -0.76 -13.40 10.25
N ARG A 325 -1.25 -13.95 11.37
CA ARG A 325 -0.56 -15.04 12.06
C ARG A 325 -0.42 -16.28 11.17
N ARG A 326 -1.47 -16.66 10.43
CA ARG A 326 -1.41 -17.79 9.49
C ARG A 326 -0.38 -17.58 8.38
N HIS A 327 -0.23 -16.37 7.86
CA HIS A 327 0.83 -16.05 6.88
C HIS A 327 2.22 -16.33 7.48
N PHE A 328 2.52 -15.77 8.66
CA PHE A 328 3.79 -16.02 9.33
C PHE A 328 4.02 -17.50 9.63
N ASP A 329 3.01 -18.25 10.09
CA ASP A 329 3.13 -19.69 10.33
C ASP A 329 3.49 -20.46 9.04
N HIS A 330 2.94 -20.07 7.88
CA HIS A 330 3.28 -20.68 6.59
C HIS A 330 4.69 -20.32 6.14
N TYR A 331 5.10 -19.06 6.31
CA TYR A 331 6.45 -18.63 5.98
C TYR A 331 7.50 -19.35 6.85
N GLU A 332 7.25 -19.45 8.16
CA GLU A 332 8.08 -20.22 9.08
C GLU A 332 8.15 -21.71 8.68
N LYS A 333 7.01 -22.33 8.35
CA LYS A 333 6.96 -23.71 7.85
C LYS A 333 7.84 -23.95 6.62
N TYR A 334 8.04 -22.93 5.77
CA TYR A 334 8.88 -23.01 4.59
C TYR A 334 10.32 -22.51 4.80
N ASN A 335 10.68 -22.13 6.03
CA ASN A 335 11.96 -21.49 6.38
C ASN A 335 12.19 -20.15 5.65
N TRP A 336 11.12 -19.41 5.38
CA TRP A 336 11.19 -18.14 4.69
C TRP A 336 11.31 -16.99 5.68
N PRO A 337 12.32 -16.12 5.55
CA PRO A 337 12.23 -14.79 6.15
C PRO A 337 11.01 -14.04 5.59
N ALA A 338 10.33 -13.27 6.44
CA ALA A 338 9.16 -12.50 6.04
C ALA A 338 9.05 -11.18 6.82
N THR A 339 8.73 -10.11 6.11
CA THR A 339 8.57 -8.77 6.70
C THR A 339 7.25 -8.14 6.28
N MET A 340 6.37 -7.88 7.25
CA MET A 340 5.10 -7.21 6.95
C MET A 340 5.30 -5.73 6.61
N TRP A 341 4.50 -5.19 5.70
CA TRP A 341 4.45 -3.75 5.42
C TRP A 341 3.22 -3.14 6.09
N ALA A 342 3.33 -2.29 7.11
CA ALA A 342 4.54 -1.70 7.68
C ALA A 342 4.51 -1.64 9.22
N TYR A 343 5.60 -1.17 9.84
CA TYR A 343 5.65 -0.96 11.28
C TYR A 343 4.73 0.19 11.74
N LYS A 344 4.87 1.38 11.14
CA LYS A 344 4.26 2.63 11.63
C LYS A 344 3.61 3.43 10.51
N ILE A 345 2.36 3.83 10.71
CA ILE A 345 1.61 4.77 9.86
C ILE A 345 0.86 5.75 10.75
N MET A 346 0.82 7.03 10.36
CA MET A 346 0.01 8.04 11.03
C MET A 346 -1.36 8.14 10.36
N THR A 347 -2.38 8.28 11.19
CA THR A 347 -3.78 8.25 10.79
C THR A 347 -4.55 9.35 11.49
N ILE A 348 -5.78 9.57 11.06
CA ILE A 348 -6.71 10.40 11.80
C ILE A 348 -7.42 9.54 12.86
N PRO A 349 -7.34 9.89 14.15
CA PRO A 349 -8.14 9.21 15.18
C PRO A 349 -9.63 9.41 14.93
N ASP A 350 -10.41 8.39 15.28
CA ASP A 350 -11.88 8.31 15.15
C ASP A 350 -12.43 8.17 13.72
N GLU A 351 -11.57 8.17 12.69
CA GLU A 351 -11.99 7.72 11.36
C GLU A 351 -12.18 6.20 11.32
N GLN A 352 -13.26 5.76 10.66
CA GLN A 352 -13.50 4.34 10.42
C GLN A 352 -12.36 3.77 9.56
N ARG A 353 -11.47 3.00 10.19
CA ARG A 353 -10.38 2.33 9.48
C ARG A 353 -10.88 1.06 8.84
N ARG A 354 -10.66 0.97 7.54
CA ARG A 354 -11.01 -0.21 6.73
C ARG A 354 -10.01 -1.35 6.91
N GLY A 355 -8.76 -1.03 7.26
CA GLY A 355 -7.71 -2.01 7.52
C GLY A 355 -6.52 -1.43 8.27
N PHE A 356 -5.62 -2.31 8.71
CA PHE A 356 -4.44 -1.99 9.48
C PHE A 356 -3.20 -2.37 8.67
N TRP A 357 -2.55 -1.37 8.10
CA TRP A 357 -1.24 -1.54 7.48
C TRP A 357 -0.16 -1.67 8.55
N GLU A 358 -0.38 -1.02 9.69
CA GLU A 358 0.60 -0.74 10.71
C GLU A 358 0.51 -1.64 11.95
N MET A 359 1.62 -1.73 12.68
CA MET A 359 1.66 -2.27 14.04
C MET A 359 1.37 -1.17 15.08
N VAL A 360 1.72 0.07 14.76
CA VAL A 360 1.50 1.26 15.61
C VAL A 360 1.06 2.47 14.80
N THR A 361 0.22 3.29 15.45
CA THR A 361 -0.27 4.56 14.93
C THR A 361 -0.27 5.62 16.02
N ASN A 362 -0.41 6.90 15.69
CA ASN A 362 -0.63 7.97 16.65
C ASN A 362 -1.92 7.75 17.47
N LYS A 363 -1.83 7.96 18.79
CA LYS A 363 -2.98 7.88 19.71
C LYS A 363 -3.88 9.12 19.64
N HIS A 364 -3.28 10.26 19.37
CA HIS A 364 -3.94 11.56 19.30
C HIS A 364 -3.77 12.16 17.91
N ARG A 365 -4.69 13.03 17.51
CA ARG A 365 -4.68 13.66 16.19
C ARG A 365 -3.41 14.49 16.08
N LEU A 366 -2.68 14.30 14.98
CA LEU A 366 -1.49 15.11 14.68
C LEU A 366 -1.92 16.46 14.07
N PRO A 367 -1.07 17.50 14.16
CA PRO A 367 -1.33 18.76 13.49
C PRO A 367 -1.45 18.57 11.97
N GLU A 368 -2.43 19.23 11.34
CA GLU A 368 -2.49 19.38 9.89
C GLU A 368 -1.50 20.45 9.43
N ILE A 369 -0.94 20.29 8.23
CA ILE A 369 0.05 21.22 7.69
C ILE A 369 -0.04 21.35 6.17
N ASP A 370 0.06 22.58 5.67
CA ASP A 370 0.42 22.84 4.26
C ASP A 370 1.88 23.27 4.20
N LEU A 371 2.74 22.39 3.70
CA LEU A 371 4.19 22.61 3.60
C LEU A 371 4.58 23.76 2.66
N ARG A 372 3.68 24.30 1.85
CA ARG A 372 3.95 25.46 0.99
C ARG A 372 3.77 26.78 1.71
N THR A 373 2.93 26.83 2.73
CA THR A 373 2.53 28.09 3.39
C THR A 373 2.94 28.14 4.85
N ALA A 374 2.98 27.00 5.56
CA ALA A 374 3.36 26.91 6.96
C ALA A 374 4.75 27.52 7.23
N SER A 375 4.90 28.22 8.34
CA SER A 375 6.18 28.73 8.81
C SER A 375 7.18 27.62 9.11
N LEU A 376 8.47 27.97 9.16
CA LEU A 376 9.52 27.02 9.50
C LEU A 376 9.29 26.34 10.86
N ALA A 377 8.81 27.10 11.84
CA ALA A 377 8.51 26.59 13.19
C ALA A 377 7.33 25.61 13.20
N GLU A 378 6.29 25.87 12.42
CA GLU A 378 5.15 24.96 12.25
C GLU A 378 5.59 23.63 11.62
N ILE A 379 6.44 23.69 10.58
CA ILE A 379 7.00 22.49 9.95
C ILE A 379 7.86 21.71 10.95
N GLU A 380 8.76 22.37 11.67
CA GLU A 380 9.58 21.69 12.69
C GLU A 380 8.72 21.03 13.77
N ASN A 381 7.68 21.70 14.25
CA ASN A 381 6.75 21.15 15.25
C ASN A 381 5.97 19.95 14.69
N TYR A 382 5.52 20.03 13.43
CA TYR A 382 4.87 18.91 12.75
C TYR A 382 5.80 17.69 12.66
N LEU A 383 7.04 17.86 12.20
CA LEU A 383 8.01 16.76 12.10
C LEU A 383 8.37 16.16 13.47
N LYS A 384 8.45 16.96 14.52
CA LYS A 384 8.66 16.47 15.90
C LYS A 384 7.45 15.70 16.44
N SER A 385 6.24 16.02 15.97
CA SER A 385 5.02 15.38 16.45
C SER A 385 4.97 13.88 16.17
N PHE A 386 5.75 13.37 15.21
CA PHE A 386 5.80 11.93 14.91
C PHE A 386 6.34 11.07 16.08
N ALA A 387 7.03 11.65 17.06
CA ALA A 387 7.42 10.96 18.29
C ALA A 387 6.30 10.90 19.35
N CYS A 388 5.04 11.09 18.95
CA CYS A 388 3.85 11.08 19.81
C CYS A 388 3.65 9.76 20.58
N GLU A 389 2.67 9.74 21.48
CA GLU A 389 2.15 8.49 22.06
C GLU A 389 1.47 7.64 20.97
N TYR A 390 1.63 6.31 21.05
CA TYR A 390 1.06 5.39 20.07
C TYR A 390 -0.17 4.65 20.60
N THR A 391 -1.07 4.33 19.68
CA THR A 391 -1.97 3.17 19.80
C THR A 391 -1.27 1.97 19.17
N ILE A 392 -1.20 0.87 19.92
CA ILE A 392 -0.60 -0.41 19.47
C ILE A 392 -1.72 -1.32 18.97
N TYR A 393 -1.48 -2.03 17.86
CA TYR A 393 -2.43 -3.03 17.37
C TYR A 393 -2.37 -4.32 18.22
N GLU A 394 -3.09 -4.32 19.35
CA GLU A 394 -3.02 -5.39 20.35
C GLU A 394 -3.51 -6.75 19.83
N ASP A 395 -4.54 -6.80 18.97
CA ASP A 395 -4.99 -8.08 18.41
C ASP A 395 -3.88 -8.76 17.59
N LEU A 396 -3.19 -7.99 16.73
CA LEU A 396 -2.05 -8.51 15.97
C LEU A 396 -0.96 -9.00 16.91
N LYS A 397 -0.62 -8.23 17.94
CA LYS A 397 0.38 -8.64 18.93
C LYS A 397 -0.01 -9.95 19.62
N ASN A 398 -1.26 -10.06 20.07
CA ASN A 398 -1.77 -11.25 20.76
C ASN A 398 -1.71 -12.49 19.84
N TYR A 399 -2.14 -12.37 18.59
CA TYR A 399 -2.09 -13.46 17.61
C TYR A 399 -0.66 -13.85 17.23
N LEU A 400 0.27 -12.90 17.11
CA LEU A 400 1.67 -13.17 16.75
C LEU A 400 2.50 -13.74 17.91
N THR A 401 2.10 -13.49 19.16
CA THR A 401 2.85 -13.92 20.36
C THR A 401 2.27 -15.16 21.04
N GLN A 402 1.01 -15.50 20.78
CA GLN A 402 0.41 -16.69 21.36
C GLN A 402 1.12 -17.97 20.89
N LYS A 403 1.21 -18.95 21.79
CA LYS A 403 1.81 -20.27 21.50
C LYS A 403 0.79 -21.32 21.05
N GLN A 404 -0.50 -21.04 21.24
CA GLN A 404 -1.54 -21.97 20.87
C GLN A 404 -1.68 -22.04 19.34
N ALA A 405 -1.75 -23.25 18.81
CA ALA A 405 -2.01 -23.46 17.40
C ALA A 405 -3.40 -22.93 17.03
N LEU A 406 -3.50 -22.26 15.89
CA LEU A 406 -4.77 -21.82 15.33
C LEU A 406 -5.59 -23.02 14.85
N ALA A 407 -6.92 -22.91 14.94
CA ALA A 407 -7.81 -23.90 14.33
C ALA A 407 -7.54 -24.02 12.82
N PRO A 408 -7.77 -25.18 12.18
CA PRO A 408 -7.58 -25.33 10.75
C PRO A 408 -8.41 -24.33 9.94
N LEU A 409 -7.84 -23.80 8.86
CA LEU A 409 -8.55 -22.93 7.92
C LEU A 409 -9.38 -23.81 6.97
N ALA A 410 -10.67 -23.51 6.82
CA ALA A 410 -11.54 -24.21 5.88
C ALA A 410 -11.02 -24.10 4.43
N ASP A 411 -11.36 -25.06 3.58
CA ASP A 411 -11.04 -24.98 2.16
C ASP A 411 -11.87 -23.89 1.49
N PRO A 412 -11.23 -22.95 0.77
CA PRO A 412 -11.97 -21.92 0.06
C PRO A 412 -12.76 -22.56 -1.07
N PRO A 413 -13.98 -22.08 -1.36
CA PRO A 413 -14.68 -22.50 -2.56
C PRO A 413 -13.85 -22.17 -3.82
N PRO A 414 -14.08 -22.89 -4.94
CA PRO A 414 -13.45 -22.55 -6.20
C PRO A 414 -13.78 -21.09 -6.57
N PRO A 415 -12.83 -20.37 -7.19
CA PRO A 415 -13.08 -18.99 -7.60
C PRO A 415 -14.25 -18.95 -8.59
N PRO A 416 -15.10 -17.92 -8.52
CA PRO A 416 -16.16 -17.73 -9.51
C PRO A 416 -15.54 -17.57 -10.90
N LYS A 417 -16.21 -18.11 -11.93
CA LYS A 417 -15.75 -17.97 -13.31
C LYS A 417 -15.94 -16.52 -13.78
N PRO A 418 -14.98 -15.93 -14.51
CA PRO A 418 -15.15 -14.62 -15.13
C PRO A 418 -16.42 -14.57 -15.99
N ILE A 419 -17.19 -13.49 -15.87
CA ILE A 419 -18.38 -13.26 -16.70
C ILE A 419 -17.92 -12.59 -18.00
N THR A 420 -17.78 -13.33 -19.08
CA THR A 420 -17.30 -12.77 -20.37
C THR A 420 -18.42 -12.38 -21.33
N LYS A 421 -19.68 -12.66 -20.96
CA LYS A 421 -20.87 -12.28 -21.72
C LYS A 421 -22.03 -11.98 -20.76
N ALA A 422 -22.73 -10.89 -20.98
CA ALA A 422 -23.87 -10.53 -20.15
C ALA A 422 -24.96 -11.61 -20.23
N PRO A 423 -25.43 -12.15 -19.10
CA PRO A 423 -26.44 -13.21 -19.10
C PRO A 423 -27.84 -12.70 -19.45
N PHE A 424 -28.09 -11.40 -19.33
CA PHE A 424 -29.38 -10.75 -19.56
C PHE A 424 -29.19 -9.41 -20.29
N ASN A 425 -30.21 -8.99 -21.04
CA ASN A 425 -30.29 -7.67 -21.65
C ASN A 425 -31.76 -7.25 -21.79
N ASP A 426 -32.43 -7.15 -20.66
CA ASP A 426 -33.86 -6.88 -20.59
C ASP A 426 -34.16 -5.45 -21.05
N ARG A 427 -35.34 -5.25 -21.64
CA ARG A 427 -35.77 -3.91 -22.08
C ARG A 427 -35.94 -2.99 -20.88
N LEU A 428 -35.37 -1.80 -20.98
CA LEU A 428 -35.55 -0.72 -20.01
C LEU A 428 -36.77 0.13 -20.37
N THR A 429 -37.54 0.54 -19.37
CA THR A 429 -38.65 1.48 -19.50
C THR A 429 -38.19 2.85 -19.02
N ASN A 430 -38.32 3.89 -19.85
CA ASN A 430 -37.88 5.28 -19.55
C ASN A 430 -36.37 5.47 -19.32
N TRP A 431 -35.54 4.46 -19.56
CA TRP A 431 -34.09 4.56 -19.48
C TRP A 431 -33.43 4.09 -20.77
N THR A 432 -32.26 4.64 -21.07
CA THR A 432 -31.41 4.23 -22.20
C THR A 432 -30.10 3.66 -21.66
N ALA A 433 -29.60 2.58 -22.26
CA ALA A 433 -28.29 2.03 -21.93
C ALA A 433 -27.27 2.39 -23.02
N SER A 434 -26.05 2.72 -22.63
CA SER A 434 -24.95 3.01 -23.55
C SER A 434 -23.65 2.39 -23.07
N GLU A 435 -22.85 1.93 -24.03
CA GLU A 435 -21.45 1.58 -23.82
C GLU A 435 -20.60 2.80 -24.10
N ILE A 436 -19.73 3.15 -23.16
CA ILE A 436 -18.77 4.24 -23.30
C ILE A 436 -17.42 3.54 -23.45
N SER A 437 -16.93 3.44 -24.68
CA SER A 437 -15.62 2.88 -25.05
C SER A 437 -15.25 1.52 -24.40
N THR A 438 -16.22 0.65 -24.13
CA THR A 438 -15.98 -0.67 -23.53
C THR A 438 -15.59 -1.73 -24.57
N ALA A 439 -14.78 -2.72 -24.14
CA ALA A 439 -14.33 -3.82 -25.00
C ALA A 439 -15.37 -4.94 -25.15
N ILE A 440 -16.16 -5.20 -24.11
CA ILE A 440 -17.17 -6.26 -24.07
C ILE A 440 -18.55 -5.64 -23.82
N PRO A 441 -19.55 -5.90 -24.67
CA PRO A 441 -20.91 -5.42 -24.43
C PRO A 441 -21.48 -5.99 -23.12
N GLY A 442 -21.96 -5.09 -22.27
CA GLY A 442 -22.69 -5.42 -21.07
C GLY A 442 -24.18 -5.70 -21.30
N GLY A 443 -24.94 -5.72 -20.22
CA GLY A 443 -26.37 -5.99 -20.24
C GLY A 443 -27.01 -5.76 -18.88
N GLN A 444 -28.32 -5.95 -18.78
CA GLN A 444 -29.05 -5.74 -17.54
C GLN A 444 -30.16 -6.76 -17.38
N LYS A 445 -30.46 -7.08 -16.13
CA LYS A 445 -31.68 -7.77 -15.73
C LYS A 445 -32.57 -6.82 -14.94
N VAL A 446 -33.83 -6.72 -15.32
CA VAL A 446 -34.81 -5.85 -14.66
C VAL A 446 -35.80 -6.72 -13.90
N TYR A 447 -35.93 -6.49 -12.59
CA TYR A 447 -36.85 -7.22 -11.73
C TYR A 447 -38.17 -6.48 -11.57
N SER A 448 -39.22 -7.20 -11.13
CA SER A 448 -40.56 -6.64 -10.94
C SER A 448 -40.63 -5.58 -9.83
N ASP A 449 -39.69 -5.59 -8.88
CA ASP A 449 -39.51 -4.61 -7.81
C ASP A 449 -38.67 -3.39 -8.24
N SER A 450 -38.42 -3.24 -9.55
CA SER A 450 -37.56 -2.20 -10.14
C SER A 450 -36.08 -2.28 -9.73
N ARG A 451 -35.63 -3.38 -9.11
CA ARG A 451 -34.19 -3.68 -9.00
C ARG A 451 -33.60 -3.87 -10.39
N ILE A 452 -32.37 -3.40 -10.59
CA ILE A 452 -31.60 -3.59 -11.81
C ILE A 452 -30.26 -4.24 -11.46
N ASP A 453 -30.01 -5.43 -12.01
CA ASP A 453 -28.65 -5.97 -12.08
C ASP A 453 -28.01 -5.47 -13.37
N LEU A 454 -26.93 -4.71 -13.26
CA LEU A 454 -26.16 -4.17 -14.38
C LEU A 454 -24.85 -4.96 -14.52
N TYR A 455 -24.59 -5.47 -15.72
CA TYR A 455 -23.36 -6.15 -16.09
C TYR A 455 -22.56 -5.23 -17.01
N ALA A 456 -21.33 -4.90 -16.63
CA ALA A 456 -20.54 -3.91 -17.35
C ALA A 456 -19.05 -4.25 -17.42
N CYS A 457 -18.44 -3.94 -18.56
CA CYS A 457 -17.01 -3.95 -18.79
C CYS A 457 -16.45 -2.52 -18.67
N GLY A 458 -15.13 -2.39 -18.60
CA GLY A 458 -14.45 -1.10 -18.82
C GLY A 458 -13.15 -0.98 -18.03
N ALA A 459 -12.16 -0.28 -18.59
CA ALA A 459 -10.85 -0.06 -17.97
C ALA A 459 -10.90 0.88 -16.76
N ASP A 460 -11.42 2.10 -16.89
CA ASP A 460 -11.56 3.06 -15.78
C ASP A 460 -12.35 4.31 -16.21
N ILE A 461 -12.68 5.19 -15.25
CA ILE A 461 -13.25 6.54 -15.47
C ILE A 461 -12.45 7.55 -14.61
N TYR A 462 -11.15 7.70 -14.88
CA TYR A 462 -10.26 8.52 -14.05
C TYR A 462 -9.27 9.38 -14.84
N LEU A 463 -8.68 8.81 -15.89
CA LEU A 463 -7.74 9.51 -16.77
C LEU A 463 -8.50 10.37 -17.80
N SER A 464 -7.95 10.56 -19.00
CA SER A 464 -8.55 11.40 -20.05
C SER A 464 -9.72 10.74 -20.79
N ASN A 465 -9.85 9.41 -20.70
CA ASN A 465 -10.87 8.64 -21.40
C ASN A 465 -11.56 7.64 -20.46
N ASP A 466 -12.86 7.45 -20.67
CA ASP A 466 -13.78 6.70 -19.85
C ASP A 466 -14.14 5.38 -20.51
N GLN A 467 -14.18 4.31 -19.72
CA GLN A 467 -14.66 3.02 -20.18
C GLN A 467 -15.63 2.42 -19.17
N PHE A 468 -16.91 2.35 -19.52
CA PHE A 468 -17.97 1.83 -18.65
C PHE A 468 -19.32 1.66 -19.36
N ARG A 469 -20.28 1.02 -18.68
CA ARG A 469 -21.69 0.99 -19.13
C ARG A 469 -22.55 1.92 -18.30
N PHE A 470 -23.40 2.70 -18.98
CA PHE A 470 -24.24 3.72 -18.39
C PHE A 470 -25.72 3.49 -18.72
N ILE A 471 -26.58 3.46 -17.70
CA ILE A 471 -28.04 3.48 -17.84
C ILE A 471 -28.55 4.85 -17.40
N TRP A 472 -29.19 5.59 -18.30
CA TRP A 472 -29.39 7.04 -18.14
C TRP A 472 -30.72 7.57 -18.68
N GLN A 473 -31.07 8.77 -18.19
CA GLN A 473 -32.08 9.67 -18.72
C GLN A 473 -31.46 11.01 -19.11
N LYS A 474 -31.96 11.63 -20.18
CA LYS A 474 -31.56 12.99 -20.57
C LYS A 474 -32.48 13.99 -19.88
N LEU A 475 -31.90 14.95 -19.18
CA LEU A 475 -32.61 15.99 -18.42
C LEU A 475 -32.01 17.37 -18.73
N SER A 476 -32.69 18.43 -18.30
CA SER A 476 -32.20 19.81 -18.40
C SER A 476 -32.33 20.51 -17.06
N GLY A 477 -31.27 21.19 -16.62
CA GLY A 477 -31.24 21.99 -15.40
C GLY A 477 -30.96 21.21 -14.12
N ASP A 478 -31.49 21.73 -13.02
CA ASP A 478 -31.31 21.21 -11.66
C ASP A 478 -32.03 19.87 -11.48
N CYS A 479 -31.34 18.94 -10.83
CA CYS A 479 -31.84 17.58 -10.61
C CYS A 479 -31.24 16.93 -9.37
N GLU A 480 -31.89 15.88 -8.91
CA GLU A 480 -31.36 14.94 -7.93
C GLU A 480 -31.44 13.53 -8.50
N ILE A 481 -30.40 12.73 -8.25
CA ILE A 481 -30.45 11.28 -8.44
C ILE A 481 -30.07 10.59 -7.14
N SER A 482 -30.81 9.55 -6.78
CA SER A 482 -30.48 8.64 -5.69
C SER A 482 -30.65 7.18 -6.09
N ALA A 483 -29.84 6.30 -5.50
CA ALA A 483 -29.96 4.85 -5.65
C ALA A 483 -29.33 4.14 -4.45
N THR A 484 -29.81 2.94 -4.13
CA THR A 484 -29.14 2.02 -3.21
C THR A 484 -28.32 1.01 -4.02
N LEU A 485 -27.02 0.94 -3.76
CA LEU A 485 -26.14 -0.09 -4.31
C LEU A 485 -26.00 -1.23 -3.30
N ASP A 486 -26.45 -2.41 -3.71
CA ASP A 486 -26.50 -3.62 -2.89
C ASP A 486 -25.31 -4.54 -3.19
N GLU A 487 -24.89 -4.62 -4.45
CA GLU A 487 -23.81 -5.55 -4.84
C GLU A 487 -22.91 -4.91 -5.88
N LEU A 488 -21.62 -5.25 -5.81
CA LEU A 488 -20.65 -5.01 -6.86
C LEU A 488 -19.64 -6.16 -6.84
N THR A 489 -19.52 -6.86 -7.97
CA THR A 489 -18.56 -7.96 -8.13
C THR A 489 -17.15 -7.42 -8.03
N PHE A 490 -16.33 -8.02 -7.17
CA PHE A 490 -14.90 -7.72 -7.07
C PHE A 490 -14.14 -8.35 -8.24
N THR A 491 -14.17 -7.66 -9.37
CA THR A 491 -13.33 -7.95 -10.54
C THR A 491 -11.94 -7.33 -10.38
N HIS A 492 -11.87 -6.15 -9.75
CA HIS A 492 -10.64 -5.44 -9.41
C HIS A 492 -10.89 -4.47 -8.24
N MET A 493 -9.86 -4.08 -7.48
CA MET A 493 -10.02 -3.13 -6.36
C MET A 493 -10.55 -1.75 -6.79
N PHE A 494 -10.32 -1.39 -8.05
CA PHE A 494 -10.76 -0.14 -8.68
C PHE A 494 -11.96 -0.34 -9.64
N ALA A 495 -12.63 -1.50 -9.61
CA ALA A 495 -13.96 -1.60 -10.20
C ALA A 495 -14.90 -0.59 -9.50
N LYS A 496 -15.91 -0.07 -10.18
CA LYS A 496 -16.77 1.00 -9.63
C LYS A 496 -18.19 0.84 -10.11
N ALA A 497 -19.15 1.07 -9.23
CA ALA A 497 -20.56 1.24 -9.58
C ALA A 497 -21.18 2.34 -8.75
N GLY A 498 -22.08 3.11 -9.35
CA GLY A 498 -22.65 4.26 -8.68
C GLY A 498 -23.64 5.04 -9.53
N ILE A 499 -23.82 6.30 -9.14
CA ILE A 499 -24.68 7.28 -9.80
C ILE A 499 -23.82 8.38 -10.45
N MET A 500 -24.29 8.96 -11.54
CA MET A 500 -23.53 9.90 -12.35
C MET A 500 -24.40 10.97 -12.99
N ILE A 501 -23.83 12.17 -13.10
CA ILE A 501 -24.30 13.29 -13.92
C ILE A 501 -23.18 13.63 -14.92
N ARG A 502 -23.45 13.59 -16.22
CA ARG A 502 -22.45 13.84 -17.27
C ARG A 502 -22.97 14.73 -18.40
N ALA A 503 -22.07 15.48 -19.02
CA ALA A 503 -22.38 16.49 -20.04
C ALA A 503 -22.85 15.89 -21.37
N ASP A 504 -22.15 14.87 -21.86
CA ASP A 504 -22.41 14.20 -23.14
C ASP A 504 -22.05 12.71 -23.04
N LEU A 505 -22.25 11.92 -24.10
CA LEU A 505 -21.90 10.49 -24.13
C LEU A 505 -20.49 10.18 -24.68
N ALA A 506 -19.62 11.19 -24.84
CA ALA A 506 -18.24 10.98 -25.30
C ALA A 506 -17.37 10.41 -24.16
N ASP A 507 -16.31 9.66 -24.48
CA ASP A 507 -15.47 9.03 -23.44
C ASP A 507 -14.58 10.02 -22.68
N ASP A 508 -14.58 11.30 -23.05
CA ASP A 508 -13.76 12.34 -22.45
C ASP A 508 -14.60 13.41 -21.73
N SER A 509 -15.88 13.11 -21.45
CA SER A 509 -16.91 14.06 -20.99
C SER A 509 -16.60 14.75 -19.65
N VAL A 510 -17.14 15.97 -19.48
CA VAL A 510 -17.27 16.61 -18.15
C VAL A 510 -18.32 15.85 -17.34
N PHE A 511 -18.01 15.46 -16.12
CA PHE A 511 -18.94 14.70 -15.26
C PHE A 511 -18.70 14.94 -13.77
N SER A 512 -19.72 14.60 -12.98
CA SER A 512 -19.60 14.23 -11.57
C SER A 512 -20.21 12.85 -11.36
N LEU A 513 -19.54 12.00 -10.60
CA LEU A 513 -20.08 10.72 -10.17
C LEU A 513 -19.86 10.51 -8.68
N PHE A 514 -20.71 9.67 -8.11
CA PHE A 514 -20.56 9.16 -6.75
C PHE A 514 -20.74 7.65 -6.78
N ALA A 515 -19.70 6.93 -6.38
CA ALA A 515 -19.61 5.50 -6.57
C ALA A 515 -19.08 4.77 -5.35
N VAL A 516 -19.23 3.45 -5.38
CA VAL A 516 -18.68 2.51 -4.43
C VAL A 516 -17.71 1.60 -5.20
N ARG A 517 -16.52 1.38 -4.64
CA ARG A 517 -15.61 0.31 -5.07
C ARG A 517 -16.00 -1.00 -4.39
N PRO A 518 -15.71 -2.19 -4.94
CA PRO A 518 -16.22 -3.48 -4.43
C PRO A 518 -15.90 -3.77 -2.97
N ALA A 519 -14.89 -3.06 -2.46
CA ALA A 519 -14.37 -3.24 -1.14
C ALA A 519 -15.07 -2.30 -0.10
N GLY A 520 -15.92 -1.37 -0.57
CA GLY A 520 -16.77 -0.47 0.24
C GLY A 520 -16.32 0.99 0.32
N GLU A 521 -15.25 1.37 -0.39
CA GLU A 521 -14.82 2.77 -0.47
C GLU A 521 -15.78 3.58 -1.35
N LEU A 522 -16.31 4.66 -0.78
CA LEU A 522 -17.06 5.69 -1.47
C LEU A 522 -16.09 6.63 -2.18
N GLU A 523 -16.39 6.94 -3.43
CA GLU A 523 -15.55 7.76 -4.29
C GLU A 523 -16.42 8.82 -4.96
N PHE A 524 -16.13 10.09 -4.66
CA PHE A 524 -16.70 11.25 -5.35
C PHE A 524 -15.64 11.85 -6.24
N ILE A 525 -15.82 11.68 -7.57
CA ILE A 525 -14.88 12.21 -8.55
C ILE A 525 -15.55 13.12 -9.57
N CYS A 526 -14.83 14.15 -9.99
CA CYS A 526 -15.28 15.09 -11.01
C CYS A 526 -14.19 15.37 -12.05
N ARG A 527 -14.60 15.34 -13.32
CA ARG A 527 -13.82 15.89 -14.44
C ARG A 527 -14.41 17.25 -14.81
N HIS A 528 -13.62 18.31 -14.71
CA HIS A 528 -14.05 19.70 -14.93
C HIS A 528 -13.99 20.12 -16.39
N ASN A 529 -13.09 19.52 -17.18
CA ASN A 529 -12.87 19.81 -18.59
C ASN A 529 -12.92 18.56 -19.44
N LYS A 530 -13.29 18.71 -20.71
CA LYS A 530 -13.24 17.59 -21.65
C LYS A 530 -11.79 17.09 -21.83
N GLY A 531 -11.57 15.79 -21.70
CA GLY A 531 -10.27 15.13 -21.95
C GLY A 531 -9.19 15.30 -20.89
N GLU A 532 -9.51 15.86 -19.70
CA GLU A 532 -8.54 15.91 -18.60
C GLU A 532 -8.65 14.70 -17.65
N LYS A 533 -7.59 14.46 -16.88
CA LYS A 533 -7.67 13.60 -15.69
C LYS A 533 -8.58 14.25 -14.64
N VAL A 534 -9.33 13.44 -13.89
CA VAL A 534 -10.11 13.85 -12.72
C VAL A 534 -9.35 14.87 -11.85
N LYS A 535 -10.07 15.91 -11.38
CA LYS A 535 -9.51 17.05 -10.62
C LYS A 535 -10.06 17.22 -9.22
N THR A 536 -11.24 16.67 -8.95
CA THR A 536 -11.80 16.56 -7.60
C THR A 536 -11.93 15.09 -7.33
N ASP A 537 -11.34 14.66 -6.21
CA ASP A 537 -11.28 13.26 -5.83
C ASP A 537 -11.35 13.17 -4.30
N GLY A 538 -12.44 12.61 -3.79
CA GLY A 538 -12.67 12.42 -2.37
C GLY A 538 -13.03 10.96 -2.10
N HIS A 539 -12.39 10.38 -1.10
CA HIS A 539 -12.60 8.98 -0.69
C HIS A 539 -13.11 8.91 0.75
N LEU A 540 -14.04 8.00 1.02
CA LEU A 540 -14.52 7.70 2.36
C LEU A 540 -14.74 6.19 2.50
N GLY A 541 -14.14 5.59 3.53
CA GLY A 541 -14.40 4.18 3.85
C GLY A 541 -15.84 3.99 4.34
N HIS A 542 -16.52 2.96 3.84
CA HIS A 542 -17.86 2.61 4.28
C HIS A 542 -18.07 1.10 4.26
N ASP A 543 -18.93 0.59 5.13
CA ASP A 543 -19.33 -0.81 5.10
C ASP A 543 -20.25 -1.08 3.90
N PHE A 544 -19.95 -2.11 3.10
CA PHE A 544 -20.70 -2.55 1.92
C PHE A 544 -21.08 -4.03 2.10
N PRO A 545 -22.32 -4.50 1.82
CA PRO A 545 -23.34 -3.96 0.90
C PRO A 545 -24.29 -2.88 1.47
N ASP A 546 -25.32 -2.54 0.68
CA ASP A 546 -26.49 -1.73 1.04
C ASP A 546 -26.24 -0.24 1.31
N ILE A 547 -25.52 0.42 0.40
CA ILE A 547 -25.20 1.85 0.55
C ILE A 547 -26.13 2.70 -0.29
N ASN A 548 -26.74 3.71 0.32
CA ASN A 548 -27.53 4.72 -0.36
C ASN A 548 -26.62 5.85 -0.86
N LEU A 549 -26.71 6.17 -2.15
CA LEU A 549 -25.96 7.24 -2.81
C LEU A 549 -26.94 8.30 -3.30
N ARG A 550 -26.56 9.57 -3.18
CA ARG A 550 -27.32 10.70 -3.72
C ARG A 550 -26.41 11.78 -4.29
N LEU A 551 -26.77 12.31 -5.46
CA LEU A 551 -26.17 13.48 -6.09
C LEU A 551 -27.24 14.54 -6.32
N VAL A 552 -26.95 15.78 -5.94
CA VAL A 552 -27.83 16.95 -6.14
C VAL A 552 -27.10 17.98 -6.97
N ARG A 553 -27.71 18.40 -8.08
CA ARG A 553 -27.25 19.51 -8.94
C ARG A 553 -28.08 20.76 -8.69
N LYS A 554 -27.41 21.88 -8.43
CA LYS A 554 -27.99 23.24 -8.36
C LYS A 554 -27.11 24.20 -9.16
N GLY A 555 -27.55 24.58 -10.36
CA GLY A 555 -26.75 25.30 -11.34
C GLY A 555 -25.50 24.50 -11.74
N ASN A 556 -24.34 25.02 -11.36
CA ASN A 556 -23.03 24.36 -11.59
C ASN A 556 -22.55 23.56 -10.37
N THR A 557 -23.21 23.71 -9.23
CA THR A 557 -22.82 23.04 -7.99
C THR A 557 -23.38 21.63 -7.94
N ILE A 558 -22.52 20.65 -7.66
CA ILE A 558 -22.88 19.27 -7.37
C ILE A 558 -22.55 18.94 -5.92
N GLU A 559 -23.50 18.39 -5.19
CA GLU A 559 -23.35 17.91 -3.82
C GLU A 559 -23.59 16.41 -3.75
N SER A 560 -22.74 15.67 -3.01
CA SER A 560 -22.90 14.24 -2.78
C SER A 560 -23.31 13.93 -1.34
N PHE A 561 -24.16 12.92 -1.19
CA PHE A 561 -24.64 12.45 0.11
C PHE A 561 -24.70 10.92 0.13
N HIS A 562 -24.44 10.33 1.30
CA HIS A 562 -24.58 8.89 1.53
C HIS A 562 -25.40 8.58 2.79
N SER A 563 -25.90 7.35 2.90
CA SER A 563 -26.61 6.82 4.08
C SER A 563 -26.51 5.29 4.11
N LYS A 564 -26.59 4.68 5.30
CA LYS A 564 -26.65 3.23 5.53
C LYS A 564 -27.77 2.89 6.50
N ASP A 565 -28.43 1.73 6.37
CA ASP A 565 -29.29 1.15 7.42
C ASP A 565 -30.32 2.11 8.05
N GLN A 566 -30.94 2.97 7.23
CA GLN A 566 -31.91 4.01 7.61
C GLN A 566 -31.34 5.21 8.40
N GLU A 567 -30.02 5.32 8.51
CA GLU A 567 -29.36 6.50 9.07
C GLU A 567 -29.65 7.76 8.21
N PRO A 568 -29.68 8.97 8.82
CA PRO A 568 -29.83 10.21 8.09
C PRO A 568 -28.80 10.39 6.98
N TRP A 569 -29.18 11.09 5.91
CA TRP A 569 -28.26 11.45 4.83
C TRP A 569 -27.12 12.32 5.35
N GLN A 570 -25.89 11.89 5.11
CA GLN A 570 -24.68 12.64 5.44
C GLN A 570 -24.12 13.25 4.15
N LYS A 571 -23.85 14.56 4.20
CA LYS A 571 -23.17 15.25 3.09
C LYS A 571 -21.71 14.84 3.08
N PHE A 572 -21.21 14.44 1.91
CA PHE A 572 -19.82 14.03 1.74
C PHE A 572 -18.98 15.14 1.09
N MET A 573 -19.27 15.50 -0.15
CA MET A 573 -18.46 16.44 -0.93
C MET A 573 -19.31 17.46 -1.68
N THR A 574 -18.65 18.53 -2.14
CA THR A 574 -19.22 19.53 -3.04
C THR A 574 -18.20 19.90 -4.11
N ALA A 575 -18.65 20.03 -5.36
CA ALA A 575 -17.85 20.51 -6.47
C ALA A 575 -18.61 21.56 -7.28
N ASP A 576 -17.88 22.51 -7.87
CA ASP A 576 -18.41 23.44 -8.87
C ASP A 576 -17.93 23.00 -10.25
N LEU A 577 -18.87 22.82 -11.19
CA LEU A 577 -18.63 22.36 -12.55
C LEU A 577 -19.17 23.37 -13.57
N PRO A 578 -18.48 24.50 -13.81
CA PRO A 578 -18.97 25.56 -14.69
C PRO A 578 -19.07 25.17 -16.17
N LYS A 579 -18.43 24.06 -16.56
CA LYS A 579 -18.48 23.51 -17.91
C LYS A 579 -19.51 22.39 -18.07
N LEU A 580 -20.27 22.06 -17.03
CA LEU A 580 -21.40 21.14 -17.14
C LEU A 580 -22.57 21.87 -17.81
N PRO A 581 -23.01 21.45 -19.00
CA PRO A 581 -24.09 22.13 -19.74
C PRO A 581 -25.45 22.01 -19.04
N ASN A 582 -26.43 22.78 -19.48
CA ASN A 582 -27.80 22.68 -18.94
C ASN A 582 -28.43 21.32 -19.23
N ASP A 583 -28.32 20.85 -20.48
CA ASP A 583 -28.73 19.49 -20.88
C ASP A 583 -27.68 18.47 -20.42
N ILE A 584 -28.11 17.47 -19.65
CA ILE A 584 -27.23 16.48 -19.03
C ILE A 584 -27.81 15.07 -19.15
N TYR A 585 -26.96 14.10 -18.89
CA TYR A 585 -27.32 12.69 -18.78
C TYR A 585 -27.13 12.26 -17.33
N VAL A 586 -28.17 11.69 -16.73
CA VAL A 586 -28.21 11.32 -15.31
C VAL A 586 -28.62 9.86 -15.17
N GLY A 587 -27.91 9.10 -14.33
CA GLY A 587 -28.21 7.67 -14.19
C GLY A 587 -27.24 6.86 -13.36
N ILE A 588 -27.36 5.53 -13.49
CA ILE A 588 -26.50 4.55 -12.82
C ILE A 588 -25.44 4.01 -13.79
N PHE A 589 -24.28 3.66 -13.26
CA PHE A 589 -23.17 3.15 -14.05
C PHE A 589 -22.41 2.02 -13.36
N CYS A 590 -21.67 1.25 -14.13
CA CYS A 590 -20.78 0.20 -13.64
C CYS A 590 -19.58 0.00 -14.58
N LEU A 591 -18.43 -0.40 -14.02
CA LEU A 591 -17.23 -0.85 -14.73
C LEU A 591 -16.49 -1.93 -13.94
N SER A 592 -15.79 -2.82 -14.64
CA SER A 592 -15.01 -3.93 -14.06
C SER A 592 -13.56 -3.60 -13.73
N HIS A 593 -13.01 -2.54 -14.32
CA HIS A 593 -11.58 -2.25 -14.32
C HIS A 593 -10.74 -3.43 -14.87
N ASP A 594 -11.38 -4.27 -15.68
CA ASP A 594 -10.79 -5.40 -16.37
C ASP A 594 -11.54 -5.59 -17.69
N ASN A 595 -10.88 -5.24 -18.79
CA ASN A 595 -11.48 -5.31 -20.12
C ASN A 595 -11.69 -6.74 -20.64
N SER A 596 -11.26 -7.77 -19.90
CA SER A 596 -11.47 -9.18 -20.26
C SER A 596 -12.76 -9.77 -19.67
N GLN A 597 -13.45 -9.08 -18.77
CA GLN A 597 -14.66 -9.58 -18.11
C GLN A 597 -15.64 -8.46 -17.68
N LEU A 598 -16.84 -8.87 -17.28
CA LEU A 598 -17.92 -8.04 -16.78
C LEU A 598 -17.97 -8.09 -15.25
N ALA A 599 -18.18 -6.94 -14.62
CA ALA A 599 -18.64 -6.84 -13.24
C ALA A 599 -20.16 -6.79 -13.21
N LYS A 600 -20.78 -7.47 -12.23
CA LYS A 600 -22.19 -7.29 -11.89
C LYS A 600 -22.31 -6.28 -10.76
N SER A 601 -23.19 -5.32 -10.92
CA SER A 601 -23.67 -4.43 -9.84
C SER A 601 -25.18 -4.52 -9.69
N SER A 602 -25.70 -4.46 -8.46
CA SER A 602 -27.13 -4.57 -8.18
C SER A 602 -27.65 -3.28 -7.55
N PHE A 603 -28.59 -2.61 -8.22
CA PHE A 603 -29.17 -1.33 -7.80
C PHE A 603 -30.65 -1.47 -7.45
N LYS A 604 -31.09 -0.82 -6.38
CA LYS A 604 -32.51 -0.66 -6.00
C LYS A 604 -32.81 0.80 -5.64
N ASN A 605 -34.09 1.14 -5.50
CA ASN A 605 -34.55 2.50 -5.13
C ASN A 605 -33.96 3.61 -6.01
N ILE A 606 -33.91 3.39 -7.33
CA ILE A 606 -33.34 4.35 -8.29
C ILE A 606 -34.38 5.45 -8.54
N ASN A 607 -34.09 6.68 -8.10
CA ASN A 607 -34.98 7.82 -8.21
C ASN A 607 -34.26 8.99 -8.89
N ILE A 608 -34.99 9.70 -9.75
CA ILE A 608 -34.58 10.99 -10.31
C ILE A 608 -35.67 12.01 -9.98
N LEU A 609 -35.29 13.14 -9.40
CA LEU A 609 -36.15 14.31 -9.19
C LEU A 609 -35.66 15.47 -10.05
N THR A 610 -36.60 16.21 -10.63
CA THR A 610 -36.32 17.47 -11.35
C THR A 610 -37.12 18.58 -10.68
N THR A 611 -36.71 19.83 -10.86
CA THR A 611 -37.36 21.01 -10.26
C THR A 611 -38.85 21.21 -10.60
N HIS A 612 -39.44 20.39 -11.49
CA HIS A 612 -40.89 20.34 -11.72
C HIS A 612 -41.66 19.40 -10.77
N SER A 613 -40.98 18.64 -9.91
CA SER A 613 -41.60 17.76 -8.90
C SER A 613 -40.84 17.84 -7.57
N GLN A 614 -41.44 18.56 -6.61
CA GLN A 614 -41.14 18.60 -5.17
C GLN A 614 -39.74 18.10 -4.76
N LEU A 615 -38.75 19.01 -4.71
CA LEU A 615 -37.61 18.84 -3.82
C LEU A 615 -38.12 19.09 -2.39
N SER A 616 -38.27 18.04 -1.60
CA SER A 616 -38.46 18.17 -0.16
C SER A 616 -37.19 18.76 0.45
N GLU A 617 -37.32 19.95 1.05
CA GLU A 617 -36.31 20.50 1.96
C GLU A 617 -36.08 19.56 3.16
N PRO A 618 -34.86 19.58 3.75
CA PRO A 618 -34.25 18.49 4.52
C PRO A 618 -34.99 18.06 5.79
#